data_AF-A0A323UFT6-F1
#
_entry.id   AF-A0A323UFT6-F1
#
_cell.length_a   1.000
_cell.length_b   1.000
_cell.length_c   1.000
_cell.angle_alpha   90.00
_cell.angle_beta   90.00
_cell.angle_gamma   90.00
#
_symmetry.space_group_name_H-M   'P 1'
#
loop_
_entity.id
_entity.type
_entity.pdbx_description
1 polymer ?
#
loop_
_entity_poly.entity_id
_entity_poly.type
_entity_poly.pdbx_seq_one_letter_code
_entity_poly.pdbx_strand_id
1 'polypeptide(L)' 'MFKVAVVVWIIGGATLAGMLMVAVLVVPSLSAEAMHWIPIAVGCGFVIAMPVSFVVARKIATPSVR' A
#
# COMPACT_ATOMS: atom_id res chain seq x y z
N MET A 1 -11.85 9.77 12.44
CA MET A 1 -11.89 8.73 11.39
C MET A 1 -10.93 9.04 10.24
N PHE A 2 -11.06 10.18 9.56
CA PHE A 2 -10.20 10.56 8.41
C PHE A 2 -8.71 10.67 8.77
N LYS A 3 -8.37 11.27 9.93
CA LYS A 3 -6.97 11.35 10.41
C LYS A 3 -6.31 9.97 10.58
N VAL A 4 -7.02 9.01 11.18
CA VAL A 4 -6.53 7.64 11.37
C VAL A 4 -6.43 6.92 10.02
N ALA A 5 -7.41 7.10 9.13
CA ALA A 5 -7.37 6.54 7.78
C ALA A 5 -6.16 7.05 6.97
N VAL A 6 -5.84 8.35 7.05
CA VAL A 6 -4.67 8.94 6.37
C VAL A 6 -3.36 8.40 6.94
N VAL A 7 -3.24 8.26 8.26
CA VAL A 7 -2.03 7.68 8.88
C VAL A 7 -1.83 6.22 8.47
N VAL A 8 -2.90 5.41 8.54
CA VAL A 8 -2.88 4.01 8.10
C VAL A 8 -2.60 3.92 6.59
N TRP A 9 -3.09 4.87 5.80
CA TRP A 9 -2.84 4.92 4.37
C TRP A 9 -1.39 5.25 4.03
N ILE A 10 -0.75 6.19 4.73
CA ILE A 10 0.65 6.53 4.48
C ILE A 10 1.55 5.34 4.84
N ILE A 11 1.35 4.75 6.02
CA ILE A 11 2.15 3.61 6.49
C ILE A 11 1.87 2.37 5.65
N GLY A 12 0.59 2.04 5.43
CA GLY A 12 0.14 0.91 4.63
C GLY A 12 0.51 1.05 3.16
N GLY A 13 0.41 2.26 2.61
CA GLY A 13 0.81 2.59 1.24
C GLY A 13 2.30 2.43 1.02
N ALA A 14 3.12 2.97 1.91
CA ALA A 14 4.57 2.81 1.84
C ALA A 14 5.01 1.34 1.98
N THR A 15 4.43 0.59 2.90
CA THR A 15 4.74 -0.85 3.07
C THR A 15 4.28 -1.69 1.88
N LEU A 16 3.08 -1.46 1.34
CA LEU A 16 2.56 -2.22 0.21
C LEU A 16 3.28 -1.88 -1.10
N ALA A 17 3.61 -0.60 -1.31
CA ALA A 17 4.46 -0.16 -2.41
C ALA A 17 5.88 -0.78 -2.32
N GLY A 18 6.47 -0.79 -1.12
CA GLY A 18 7.77 -1.43 -0.88
C GLY A 18 7.75 -2.93 -1.16
N MET A 19 6.70 -3.65 -0.70
CA MET A 19 6.54 -5.07 -0.99
C MET A 19 6.41 -5.36 -2.50
N LEU A 20 5.62 -4.56 -3.22
CA LEU A 20 5.46 -4.71 -4.66
C LEU A 20 6.75 -4.40 -5.42
N MET A 21 7.50 -3.38 -5.00
CA MET A 21 8.83 -3.10 -5.55
C MET A 21 9.77 -4.29 -5.34
N VAL A 22 9.82 -4.87 -4.14
CA VAL A 22 10.63 -6.07 -3.87
C VAL A 22 10.17 -7.24 -4.76
N ALA A 23 8.86 -7.44 -4.95
CA ALA A 23 8.34 -8.48 -5.82
C ALA A 23 8.79 -8.29 -7.29
N VAL A 24 8.83 -7.06 -7.81
CA VAL A 24 9.36 -6.74 -9.14
C VAL A 24 10.84 -7.09 -9.26
N LEU A 25 11.62 -6.83 -8.20
CA LEU A 25 13.07 -7.11 -8.19
C LEU A 25 13.39 -8.60 -8.06
N VAL A 26 12.54 -9.37 -7.37
CA VAL A 26 12.72 -10.82 -7.20
C VAL A 26 12.41 -11.59 -8.48
N VAL A 27 11.52 -11.09 -9.33
CA VAL A 27 11.11 -11.76 -10.57
C VAL A 27 12.04 -11.33 -11.72
N PRO A 28 12.90 -12.23 -12.25
CA PRO A 28 13.94 -11.85 -13.22
C PRO A 28 13.40 -11.24 -14.53
N SER A 29 12.21 -11.66 -14.95
CA SER A 29 11.53 -11.13 -16.14
C SER A 29 11.00 -9.70 -15.94
N LEU A 30 10.70 -9.31 -14.69
CA LEU A 30 10.24 -7.95 -14.35
C LEU A 30 11.42 -7.04 -14.01
N SER A 31 12.49 -7.58 -13.44
CA SER A 31 13.70 -6.81 -13.12
C SER A 31 14.47 -6.34 -14.37
N ALA A 32 14.34 -7.06 -15.49
CA ALA A 32 14.94 -6.67 -16.77
C ALA A 32 14.46 -5.30 -17.26
N GLU A 33 13.20 -4.95 -16.98
CA GLU A 33 12.62 -3.63 -17.26
C GLU A 33 12.23 -2.90 -15.96
N ALA A 34 13.05 -3.02 -14.92
CA ALA A 34 12.80 -2.44 -13.60
C ALA A 34 12.44 -0.94 -13.66
N MET A 35 13.05 -0.18 -14.57
CA MET A 35 12.75 1.26 -14.75
C MET A 35 11.30 1.53 -15.19
N HIS A 36 10.63 0.57 -15.82
CA HIS A 36 9.22 0.69 -16.21
C HIS A 36 8.29 0.07 -15.16
N TRP A 37 8.64 -1.10 -14.62
CA TRP A 37 7.78 -1.85 -13.71
C TRP A 37 7.76 -1.31 -12.28
N ILE A 38 8.86 -0.74 -11.77
CA ILE A 38 8.90 -0.21 -10.39
C ILE A 38 7.91 0.95 -10.19
N PRO A 39 7.87 1.99 -11.06
CA PRO A 39 6.90 3.07 -10.91
C PRO A 39 5.44 2.58 -10.95
N ILE A 40 5.14 1.61 -11.83
CA ILE A 40 3.80 1.02 -11.95
C ILE A 40 3.45 0.24 -10.69
N ALA A 41 4.37 -0.60 -10.20
CA ALA A 41 4.17 -1.41 -9.00
C ALA A 41 3.95 -0.54 -7.75
N VAL A 42 4.72 0.53 -7.60
CA VAL A 42 4.56 1.51 -6.53
C VAL A 42 3.22 2.25 -6.65
N GLY A 43 2.86 2.70 -7.85
CA GLY A 43 1.58 3.36 -8.12
C GLY A 43 0.39 2.46 -7.80
N CYS A 44 0.42 1.21 -8.26
CA CYS A 44 -0.60 0.21 -7.94
C CYS A 44 -0.68 -0.04 -6.43
N GLY A 45 0.46 -0.16 -5.74
CA GLY A 45 0.48 -0.39 -4.31
C GLY A 45 -0.14 0.74 -3.50
N PHE A 46 0.12 1.99 -3.92
CA PHE A 46 -0.44 3.17 -3.29
C PHE A 46 -1.96 3.31 -3.53
N VAL A 47 -2.41 3.02 -4.75
CA VAL A 47 -3.84 3.03 -5.11
C VAL A 47 -4.59 1.93 -4.36
N ILE A 48 -4.03 0.72 -4.25
CA ILE A 48 -4.63 -0.40 -3.51
C ILE A 48 -4.63 -0.13 -2.00
N ALA A 49 -3.63 0.58 -1.48
CA ALA A 49 -3.60 0.94 -0.06
C ALA A 49 -4.75 1.88 0.33
N MET A 50 -5.29 2.67 -0.61
CA MET A 50 -6.37 3.64 -0.35
C MET A 50 -7.71 3.00 0.07
N PRO A 51 -8.27 2.00 -0.64
CA PRO A 51 -9.45 1.27 -0.16
C PRO A 51 -9.14 0.42 1.08
N VAL A 52 -7.95 -0.17 1.18
CA VAL A 52 -7.54 -0.99 2.34
C VAL A 52 -7.51 -0.15 3.62
N SER A 53 -6.92 1.05 3.57
CA SER A 53 -6.85 1.95 4.72
C SER A 53 -8.23 2.42 5.18
N PHE A 54 -9.18 2.60 4.27
CA PHE A 54 -10.56 2.94 4.61
C PHE A 54 -11.27 1.79 5.35
N VAL A 55 -11.09 0.55 4.89
CA VAL A 55 -11.65 -0.64 5.57
C VAL A 55 -11.02 -0.84 6.95
N VAL A 56 -9.70 -0.69 7.05
CA VAL A 56 -8.98 -0.83 8.32
C VAL A 56 -9.37 0.28 9.30
N ALA A 57 -9.46 1.53 8.85
CA ALA A 57 -9.90 2.65 9.69
C ALA A 57 -11.35 2.48 10.19
N ARG A 58 -12.25 1.92 9.37
CA ARG A 58 -13.59 1.56 9.83
C ARG A 58 -13.54 0.52 10.95
N LYS A 59 -12.73 -0.53 10.80
CA LYS A 59 -12.59 -1.58 11.84
C LYS A 59 -11.93 -1.08 13.13
N ILE A 60 -10.97 -0.15 13.05
CA ILE A 60 -10.27 0.44 14.21
C ILE A 60 -11.14 1.47 14.94
N ALA A 61 -12.07 2.15 14.26
CA ALA A 61 -12.97 3.10 14.92
C ALA A 61 -14.11 2.43 15.72
N THR A 62 -14.38 1.14 15.48
CA THR A 62 -15.45 0.39 16.14
C THR A 62 -15.13 -0.22 17.53
N PRO A 63 -13.88 -0.47 17.99
CA PRO A 63 -13.63 -1.10 19.29
C PRO A 63 -13.39 -0.11 20.45
N SER A 64 -13.24 1.20 20.23
CA SER A 64 -12.84 2.14 21.29
C SER A 64 -13.99 2.86 22.00
N VAL A 65 -15.23 2.42 21.81
CA VAL A 65 -16.37 2.82 22.65
C VAL A 65 -16.75 1.61 23.49
N ARG A 66 -15.91 1.29 24.48
CA ARG A 66 -16.29 0.45 25.61
C ARG A 66 -15.51 0.88 26.85
#